data_AF-A0A7Y4Z5X9-F1
#
_entry.id   AF-A0A7Y4Z5X9-F1
#
_cell.length_a   1.000
_cell.length_b   1.000
_cell.length_c   1.000
_cell.angle_alpha   90.00
_cell.angle_beta   90.00
_cell.angle_gamma   90.00
#
_symmetry.space_group_name_H-M   'P 1'
#
loop_
_entity.id
_entity.type
_entity.pdbx_description
1 polymer ?
#
loop_
_entity_poly.entity_id
_entity_poly.type
_entity_poly.pdbx_seq_one_letter_code
_entity_poly.pdbx_strand_id
1 'polypeptide(L)'
;MNIAIIYQDTTINPMILSVLQSIFKMLENKNRIYSLITNSNQINDTSTFDVAIIVLLKGNDENLNDKISLLKKKNTTIIVVATKEMQNILPSDSFIDISPNFISFIKNGSLIYTLNKVLNDLESGKNKEYYSPILRRTVIQRAIKAINVNTYLEIGVSNGENFVEIEAPFVIGIDPIEPNKQVKQSLSENRFYFQLKSDEFFKNNKNIFEKRKIDLAFIDGAHNYHQALRDVQNCLNYLRPDGLIIMHDCNPISPIIETPATVYEEACEKVKAIGINPYGYAWTGDVWKTILNIRSTHKDLKVITLDCDFGLGIIKKATPESCLNYSIDQIEQLTYNELEKDRVMLLNLTDPEEFLNSL
;
A
#
# COMPACT_ATOMS: atom_id res chain seq x y z
N MET A 1 -0.27 10.85 20.78
CA MET A 1 -1.06 9.64 20.98
C MET A 1 -0.17 8.55 21.57
N ASN A 2 -0.49 8.08 22.77
CA ASN A 2 0.16 6.97 23.47
C ASN A 2 -0.53 5.65 23.09
N ILE A 3 0.22 4.75 22.45
CA ILE A 3 -0.30 3.53 21.83
C ILE A 3 0.32 2.31 22.53
N ALA A 4 -0.51 1.49 23.16
CA ALA A 4 -0.12 0.16 23.61
C ALA A 4 -0.31 -0.86 22.48
N ILE A 5 0.67 -1.73 22.31
CA ILE A 5 0.57 -2.90 21.45
C ILE A 5 0.58 -4.11 22.37
N ILE A 6 -0.50 -4.87 22.38
CA ILE A 6 -0.67 -6.04 23.23
C ILE A 6 -0.58 -7.26 22.33
N TYR A 7 0.59 -7.91 22.30
CA TYR A 7 0.80 -9.15 21.55
C TYR A 7 0.52 -10.34 22.45
N GLN A 8 -0.45 -11.17 22.07
CA GLN A 8 -0.81 -12.37 22.82
C GLN A 8 -0.78 -13.60 21.89
N ASP A 9 0.12 -14.54 22.21
CA ASP A 9 0.29 -15.82 21.55
C ASP A 9 0.76 -16.84 22.59
N THR A 10 0.04 -17.96 22.74
CA THR A 10 0.36 -19.00 23.74
C THR A 10 1.73 -19.64 23.55
N THR A 11 2.30 -19.53 22.36
CA THR A 11 3.63 -20.09 22.04
C THR A 11 4.70 -19.03 21.78
N ILE A 12 4.34 -17.74 21.84
CA ILE A 12 5.16 -16.57 21.48
C ILE A 12 6.06 -16.87 20.28
N ASN A 13 5.52 -16.78 19.06
CA ASN A 13 6.36 -16.91 17.87
C ASN A 13 7.37 -15.73 17.77
N PRO A 14 8.69 -15.96 17.96
CA PRO A 14 9.66 -14.87 18.01
C PRO A 14 9.81 -14.13 16.68
N MET A 15 9.57 -14.84 15.57
CA MET A 15 9.60 -14.25 14.24
C MET A 15 8.48 -13.22 14.09
N ILE A 16 7.26 -13.57 14.49
CA ILE A 16 6.10 -12.68 14.42
C ILE A 16 6.30 -11.47 15.32
N LEU A 17 6.80 -11.69 16.54
CA LEU A 17 7.09 -10.61 17.48
C LEU A 17 8.10 -9.60 16.90
N SER A 18 9.17 -10.09 16.28
CA SER A 18 10.18 -9.26 15.61
C SER A 18 9.61 -8.45 14.44
N VAL A 19 8.68 -9.03 13.69
CA VAL A 19 8.02 -8.35 12.56
C VAL A 19 7.09 -7.26 13.06
N LEU A 20 6.29 -7.54 14.09
CA LEU A 20 5.43 -6.54 14.72
C LEU A 20 6.26 -5.37 15.26
N GLN A 21 7.34 -5.65 15.99
CA GLN A 21 8.29 -4.61 16.44
C GLN A 21 8.78 -3.72 15.29
N SER A 22 9.09 -4.33 14.15
CA SER A 22 9.55 -3.60 12.96
C SER A 22 8.44 -2.75 12.35
N ILE A 23 7.22 -3.28 12.23
CA ILE A 23 6.04 -2.53 11.77
C ILE A 23 5.82 -1.30 12.64
N PHE A 24 5.89 -1.44 13.97
CA PHE A 24 5.67 -0.30 14.85
C PHE A 24 6.79 0.74 14.79
N LYS A 25 8.05 0.31 14.66
CA LYS A 25 9.16 1.24 14.41
C LYS A 25 9.00 1.97 13.06
N MET A 26 8.38 1.34 12.07
CA MET A 26 8.04 2.00 10.80
C MET A 26 6.86 2.97 10.91
N LEU A 27 5.96 2.81 11.89
CA LEU A 27 4.84 3.72 12.17
C LEU A 27 5.21 4.85 13.13
N GLU A 28 6.36 4.74 13.80
CA GLU A 28 6.85 5.72 14.78
C GLU A 28 7.06 7.09 14.14
N ASN A 29 6.45 8.12 14.73
CA ASN A 29 6.59 9.50 14.31
C ASN A 29 6.48 10.43 15.54
N LYS A 30 6.68 11.73 15.35
CA LYS A 30 6.68 12.72 16.45
C LYS A 30 5.38 12.78 17.26
N ASN A 31 4.27 12.29 16.72
CA ASN A 31 2.95 12.36 17.35
C ASN A 31 2.55 11.06 18.04
N ARG A 32 3.34 9.98 17.90
CA ARG A 32 2.99 8.64 18.37
C ARG A 32 4.08 8.05 19.25
N ILE A 33 3.70 7.55 20.41
CA ILE A 33 4.59 6.83 21.32
C ILE A 33 4.07 5.40 21.44
N TYR A 34 4.91 4.43 21.14
CA TYR A 34 4.53 3.02 21.14
C TYR A 34 5.11 2.27 22.34
N SER A 35 4.27 1.49 23.01
CA SER A 35 4.67 0.58 24.09
C SER A 35 4.28 -0.85 23.73
N LEU A 36 5.24 -1.77 23.64
CA LEU A 36 4.98 -3.18 23.36
C LEU A 36 4.80 -3.96 24.66
N ILE A 37 3.67 -4.63 24.78
CA ILE A 37 3.26 -5.48 25.90
C ILE A 37 3.13 -6.91 25.35
N THR A 38 4.07 -7.77 25.71
CA THR A 38 4.08 -9.19 25.27
C THR A 38 3.47 -10.13 26.31
N ASN A 39 3.13 -9.60 27.48
CA ASN A 39 2.44 -10.32 28.54
C ASN A 39 1.34 -9.41 29.09
N SER A 40 0.10 -9.81 28.87
CA SER A 40 -1.08 -9.06 29.29
C SER A 40 -1.10 -8.79 30.81
N ASN A 41 -0.40 -9.56 31.65
CA ASN A 41 -0.27 -9.29 33.10
C ASN A 41 0.51 -8.01 33.43
N GLN A 42 1.20 -7.41 32.45
CA GLN A 42 1.83 -6.10 32.61
C GLN A 42 0.80 -4.94 32.59
N ILE A 43 -0.44 -5.22 32.15
CA ILE A 43 -1.54 -4.26 32.18
C ILE A 43 -2.13 -4.25 33.58
N ASN A 44 -2.10 -3.08 34.23
CA ASN A 44 -2.60 -2.90 35.59
C ASN A 44 -3.38 -1.58 35.75
N ASP A 45 -3.82 -1.28 36.97
CA ASP A 45 -4.62 -0.11 37.28
C ASP A 45 -3.93 1.23 37.04
N THR A 46 -2.60 1.26 36.90
CA THR A 46 -1.83 2.47 36.57
C THR A 46 -1.59 2.65 35.06
N SER A 47 -1.78 1.61 34.25
CA SER A 47 -1.58 1.68 32.80
C SER A 47 -2.61 2.61 32.14
N THR A 48 -2.16 3.60 31.36
CA THR A 48 -3.04 4.53 30.63
C THR A 48 -2.55 4.67 29.18
N PHE A 49 -3.46 4.47 28.22
CA PHE A 49 -3.18 4.54 26.79
C PHE A 49 -4.33 5.23 26.07
N ASP A 50 -4.02 5.98 25.01
CA ASP A 50 -5.04 6.55 24.13
C ASP A 50 -5.61 5.43 23.23
N VAL A 51 -4.74 4.56 22.72
CA VAL A 51 -5.09 3.44 21.84
C VAL A 51 -4.40 2.15 22.31
N ALA A 52 -5.12 1.03 22.26
CA ALA A 52 -4.57 -0.32 22.49
C ALA A 52 -4.80 -1.20 21.24
N ILE A 53 -3.71 -1.59 20.57
CA ILE A 53 -3.72 -2.54 19.44
C ILE A 53 -3.49 -3.94 19.99
N ILE A 54 -4.50 -4.79 19.98
CA ILE A 54 -4.45 -6.16 20.47
C ILE A 54 -4.25 -7.11 19.29
N VAL A 55 -3.12 -7.81 19.26
CA VAL A 55 -2.80 -8.80 18.22
C VAL A 55 -3.02 -10.20 18.78
N LEU A 56 -4.00 -10.93 18.22
CA LEU A 56 -4.43 -12.26 18.69
C LEU A 56 -4.31 -13.29 17.57
N LEU A 57 -3.35 -14.20 17.72
CA LEU A 57 -3.06 -15.18 16.68
C LEU A 57 -3.52 -16.58 17.05
N LYS A 58 -3.28 -17.01 18.29
CA LYS A 58 -3.67 -18.33 18.81
C LYS A 58 -3.83 -18.33 20.33
N GLY A 59 -4.78 -19.14 20.79
CA GLY A 59 -4.99 -19.49 22.20
C GLY A 59 -5.88 -18.53 22.98
N ASN A 60 -6.31 -18.97 24.16
CA ASN A 60 -7.26 -18.24 25.01
C ASN A 60 -6.51 -17.73 26.26
N ASP A 61 -6.43 -16.41 26.43
CA ASP A 61 -6.00 -15.80 27.69
C ASP A 61 -7.26 -15.54 28.52
N GLU A 62 -7.46 -16.33 29.56
CA GLU A 62 -8.64 -16.26 30.44
C GLU A 62 -8.84 -14.87 31.03
N ASN A 63 -7.77 -14.07 31.18
CA ASN A 63 -7.82 -12.73 31.77
C ASN A 63 -7.87 -11.59 30.73
N LEU A 64 -7.86 -11.89 29.43
CA LEU A 64 -7.83 -10.84 28.39
C LEU A 64 -9.11 -10.01 28.38
N ASN A 65 -10.27 -10.63 28.59
CA ASN A 65 -11.56 -9.93 28.65
C ASN A 65 -11.63 -8.95 29.83
N ASP A 66 -11.06 -9.32 30.98
CA ASP A 66 -10.99 -8.44 32.15
C ASP A 66 -10.07 -7.25 31.89
N LYS A 67 -8.94 -7.47 31.22
CA LYS A 67 -8.00 -6.42 30.82
C LYS A 67 -8.57 -5.48 29.77
N ILE A 68 -9.28 -6.01 28.78
CA ILE A 68 -10.04 -5.22 27.80
C ILE A 68 -11.08 -4.36 28.53
N SER A 69 -11.81 -4.94 29.49
CA SER A 69 -12.79 -4.21 30.29
C SER A 69 -12.14 -3.11 31.14
N LEU A 70 -10.95 -3.34 31.69
CA LEU A 70 -10.16 -2.33 32.41
C LEU A 70 -9.74 -1.18 31.49
N LEU A 71 -9.27 -1.47 30.28
CA LEU A 71 -8.89 -0.46 29.28
C LEU A 71 -10.11 0.35 28.81
N LYS A 72 -11.24 -0.31 28.56
CA LYS A 72 -12.51 0.37 28.20
C LYS A 72 -12.95 1.35 29.29
N LYS A 73 -12.86 0.97 30.58
CA LYS A 73 -13.17 1.88 31.71
C LYS A 73 -12.27 3.13 31.76
N LYS A 74 -11.12 3.10 31.10
CA LYS A 74 -10.16 4.21 31.01
C LYS A 74 -10.29 5.02 29.72
N ASN A 75 -11.37 4.80 28.95
CA ASN A 75 -11.60 5.44 27.65
C ASN A 75 -10.50 5.16 26.61
N THR A 76 -9.79 4.04 26.71
CA THR A 76 -8.83 3.61 25.70
C THR A 76 -9.57 3.08 24.47
N THR A 77 -9.24 3.57 23.27
CA THR A 77 -9.73 3.00 22.01
C THR A 77 -9.04 1.66 21.75
N ILE A 78 -9.80 0.60 21.47
CA ILE A 78 -9.27 -0.74 21.27
C ILE A 78 -9.35 -1.12 19.80
N ILE A 79 -8.22 -1.51 19.21
CA ILE A 79 -8.11 -2.05 17.85
C ILE A 79 -7.72 -3.52 17.97
N VAL A 80 -8.53 -4.42 17.42
CA VAL A 80 -8.23 -5.85 17.44
C VAL A 80 -7.76 -6.30 16.06
N VAL A 81 -6.60 -6.95 16.04
CA VAL A 81 -5.99 -7.63 14.88
C VAL A 81 -6.01 -9.12 15.19
N ALA A 82 -7.05 -9.83 14.73
CA ALA A 82 -7.31 -11.23 15.09
C ALA A 82 -7.68 -12.10 13.90
N THR A 83 -7.14 -13.33 13.86
CA THR A 83 -7.49 -14.33 12.83
C THR A 83 -8.98 -14.63 12.86
N LYS A 84 -9.54 -15.12 11.74
CA LYS A 84 -10.96 -15.49 11.63
C LYS A 84 -11.44 -16.44 12.74
N GLU A 85 -10.57 -17.33 13.21
CA GLU A 85 -10.85 -18.23 14.34
C GLU A 85 -11.05 -17.46 15.66
N MET A 86 -10.20 -16.46 15.91
CA MET A 86 -10.19 -15.68 17.16
C MET A 86 -11.27 -14.59 17.21
N GLN A 87 -11.85 -14.21 16.07
CA GLN A 87 -12.90 -13.17 16.00
C GLN A 87 -14.16 -13.52 16.80
N ASN A 88 -14.46 -14.81 16.97
CA ASN A 88 -15.64 -15.27 17.71
C ASN A 88 -15.50 -15.18 19.24
N ILE A 89 -14.31 -14.81 19.74
CA ILE A 89 -13.96 -14.90 21.17
C ILE A 89 -14.05 -13.53 21.87
N LEU A 90 -14.12 -12.42 21.12
CA LEU A 90 -14.05 -11.07 21.69
C LEU A 90 -15.33 -10.23 21.57
N PRO A 91 -15.76 -9.56 22.67
CA PRO A 91 -16.82 -8.56 22.64
C PRO A 91 -16.22 -7.16 22.36
N SER A 92 -15.93 -6.84 21.11
CA SER A 92 -15.44 -5.49 20.74
C SER A 92 -16.27 -4.82 19.67
N ASP A 93 -16.34 -3.49 19.73
CA ASP A 93 -17.15 -2.63 18.85
C ASP A 93 -16.31 -2.05 17.69
N SER A 94 -15.07 -2.54 17.49
CA SER A 94 -14.16 -2.11 16.42
C SER A 94 -13.18 -3.25 16.07
N PHE A 95 -13.27 -3.77 14.84
CA PHE A 95 -12.45 -4.89 14.37
C PHE A 95 -11.68 -4.53 13.10
N ILE A 96 -10.43 -5.03 12.99
CA ILE A 96 -9.73 -5.19 11.72
C ILE A 96 -9.68 -6.69 11.44
N ASP A 97 -10.52 -7.17 10.50
CA ASP A 97 -10.50 -8.56 10.06
C ASP A 97 -9.19 -8.84 9.30
N ILE A 98 -8.31 -9.61 9.93
CA ILE A 98 -7.19 -10.24 9.24
C ILE A 98 -7.65 -11.63 8.79
N SER A 99 -7.98 -11.71 7.50
CA SER A 99 -8.34 -12.95 6.80
C SER A 99 -7.30 -14.09 7.07
N PRO A 100 -7.59 -15.36 6.77
CA PRO A 100 -6.88 -16.53 7.32
C PRO A 100 -5.37 -16.64 7.02
N ASN A 101 -4.78 -15.74 6.22
CA ASN A 101 -3.35 -15.66 5.96
C ASN A 101 -2.70 -14.40 6.58
N PHE A 102 -2.70 -14.32 7.92
CA PHE A 102 -2.01 -13.27 8.68
C PHE A 102 -0.57 -13.01 8.20
N ILE A 103 0.16 -14.08 7.84
CA ILE A 103 1.53 -13.97 7.30
C ILE A 103 1.54 -13.23 5.96
N SER A 104 0.58 -13.47 5.07
CA SER A 104 0.47 -12.74 3.79
C SER A 104 0.10 -11.28 4.02
N PHE A 105 -0.82 -11.02 4.94
CA PHE A 105 -1.27 -9.68 5.30
C PHE A 105 -0.14 -8.82 5.90
N ILE A 106 0.75 -9.45 6.66
CA ILE A 106 2.01 -8.84 7.12
C ILE A 106 2.99 -8.64 5.96
N LYS A 107 3.22 -9.68 5.14
CA LYS A 107 4.26 -9.68 4.11
C LYS A 107 4.10 -8.58 3.08
N ASN A 108 2.87 -8.26 2.71
CA ASN A 108 2.59 -7.31 1.63
C ASN A 108 2.45 -5.87 2.14
N GLY A 109 2.74 -5.59 3.41
CA GLY A 109 2.58 -4.25 3.98
C GLY A 109 1.16 -3.83 4.30
N SER A 110 0.15 -4.65 3.99
CA SER A 110 -1.25 -4.29 4.22
C SER A 110 -1.52 -3.99 5.69
N LEU A 111 -0.88 -4.69 6.63
CA LEU A 111 -1.00 -4.40 8.07
C LEU A 111 -0.46 -3.02 8.44
N ILE A 112 0.76 -2.66 8.02
CA ILE A 112 1.35 -1.36 8.36
C ILE A 112 0.51 -0.22 7.78
N TYR A 113 0.08 -0.34 6.53
CA TYR A 113 -0.77 0.67 5.89
C TYR A 113 -2.10 0.84 6.64
N THR A 114 -2.79 -0.27 6.92
CA THR A 114 -4.10 -0.25 7.59
C THR A 114 -4.00 0.36 8.98
N LEU A 115 -2.99 -0.04 9.76
CA LEU A 115 -2.76 0.53 11.08
C LEU A 115 -2.45 2.03 11.00
N ASN A 116 -1.61 2.47 10.06
CA ASN A 116 -1.33 3.90 9.88
C ASN A 116 -2.60 4.70 9.60
N LYS A 117 -3.46 4.20 8.71
CA LYS A 117 -4.72 4.87 8.35
C LYS A 117 -5.66 4.98 9.55
N VAL A 118 -5.83 3.89 10.30
CA VAL A 118 -6.67 3.87 11.49
C VAL A 118 -6.17 4.90 12.51
N LEU A 119 -4.87 4.91 12.79
CA LEU A 119 -4.27 5.83 13.75
C LEU A 119 -4.40 7.31 13.31
N ASN A 120 -4.24 7.60 12.02
CA ASN A 120 -4.47 8.95 11.47
C ASN A 120 -5.95 9.39 11.62
N ASP A 121 -6.89 8.51 11.30
CA ASP A 121 -8.32 8.81 11.42
C ASP A 121 -8.66 9.12 12.90
N LEU A 122 -8.17 8.31 13.85
CA LEU A 122 -8.32 8.55 15.28
C LEU A 122 -7.72 9.90 15.74
N GLU A 123 -6.49 10.23 15.32
CA GLU A 123 -5.84 11.52 15.62
C GLU A 123 -6.65 12.71 15.08
N SER A 124 -7.33 12.54 13.95
CA SER A 124 -8.18 13.56 13.33
C SER A 124 -9.60 13.61 13.91
N GLY A 125 -9.93 12.79 14.92
CA GLY A 125 -11.26 12.70 15.52
C GLY A 125 -12.29 11.93 14.69
N LYS A 126 -11.87 11.24 13.62
CA LYS A 126 -12.72 10.36 12.82
C LYS A 126 -12.76 8.99 13.49
N ASN A 127 -13.80 8.72 14.28
CA ASN A 127 -14.07 7.39 14.81
C ASN A 127 -14.99 6.63 13.84
N LYS A 128 -14.48 5.53 13.27
CA LYS A 128 -15.26 4.58 12.49
C LYS A 128 -15.40 3.27 13.24
N GLU A 129 -16.60 2.68 13.21
CA GLU A 129 -16.87 1.35 13.76
C GLU A 129 -16.11 0.26 12.99
N TYR A 130 -15.89 0.47 11.69
CA TYR A 130 -15.16 -0.43 10.81
C TYR A 130 -14.19 0.31 9.89
N TYR A 131 -13.00 -0.27 9.73
CA TYR A 131 -12.00 0.17 8.76
C TYR A 131 -11.89 -0.85 7.64
N SER A 132 -12.43 -0.51 6.46
CA SER A 132 -12.22 -1.27 5.24
C SER A 132 -11.27 -0.47 4.33
N PRO A 133 -9.97 -0.80 4.29
CA PRO A 133 -9.05 -0.11 3.41
C PRO A 133 -9.42 -0.45 1.95
N ILE A 134 -9.55 0.59 1.12
CA ILE A 134 -9.69 0.39 -0.32
C ILE A 134 -8.36 -0.14 -0.85
N LEU A 135 -8.40 -1.30 -1.49
CA LEU A 135 -7.21 -1.96 -2.05
C LEU A 135 -7.02 -1.55 -3.52
N ARG A 136 -5.78 -1.61 -4.03
CA ARG A 136 -5.46 -1.33 -5.44
C ARG A 136 -6.36 -2.08 -6.41
N ARG A 137 -6.61 -3.36 -6.17
CA ARG A 137 -7.47 -4.20 -7.02
C ARG A 137 -8.90 -3.66 -7.15
N THR A 138 -9.46 -3.15 -6.05
CA THR A 138 -10.80 -2.54 -6.05
C THR A 138 -10.83 -1.32 -6.96
N VAL A 139 -9.81 -0.46 -6.87
CA VAL A 139 -9.70 0.74 -7.72
C VAL A 139 -9.54 0.35 -9.18
N ILE A 140 -8.62 -0.57 -9.48
CA ILE A 140 -8.36 -1.05 -10.85
C ILE A 140 -9.64 -1.64 -11.46
N GLN A 141 -10.32 -2.54 -10.74
CA GLN A 141 -11.51 -3.21 -11.27
C GLN A 141 -12.70 -2.27 -11.44
N ARG A 142 -12.89 -1.30 -10.53
CA ARG A 142 -13.93 -0.25 -10.68
C ARG A 142 -13.62 0.65 -11.88
N ALA A 143 -12.36 1.06 -12.05
CA ALA A 143 -11.93 1.84 -13.21
C ALA A 143 -12.14 1.07 -14.52
N ILE A 144 -11.77 -0.21 -14.58
CA ILE A 144 -12.00 -1.09 -15.74
C ILE A 144 -13.47 -1.08 -16.16
N LYS A 145 -14.39 -1.22 -15.20
CA LYS A 145 -15.83 -1.21 -15.46
C LYS A 145 -16.31 0.16 -15.91
N ALA A 146 -15.92 1.22 -15.21
CA ALA A 146 -16.41 2.58 -15.48
C ALA A 146 -16.00 3.10 -16.86
N ILE A 147 -14.74 2.89 -17.26
CA ILE A 147 -14.25 3.39 -18.56
C ILE A 147 -14.35 2.35 -19.67
N ASN A 148 -15.03 1.22 -19.45
CA ASN A 148 -15.16 0.13 -20.43
C ASN A 148 -13.80 -0.30 -21.01
N VAL A 149 -12.88 -0.71 -20.14
CA VAL A 149 -11.56 -1.19 -20.54
C VAL A 149 -11.69 -2.46 -21.36
N ASN A 150 -11.08 -2.46 -22.54
CA ASN A 150 -10.86 -3.64 -23.35
C ASN A 150 -9.43 -4.19 -23.18
N THR A 151 -8.41 -3.32 -23.16
CA THR A 151 -7.00 -3.72 -22.97
C THR A 151 -6.43 -3.18 -21.64
N TYR A 152 -6.19 -4.10 -20.71
CA TYR A 152 -5.49 -3.87 -19.45
C TYR A 152 -4.03 -4.29 -19.55
N LEU A 153 -3.10 -3.45 -19.08
CA LEU A 153 -1.67 -3.73 -19.02
C LEU A 153 -1.17 -3.62 -17.58
N GLU A 154 -0.42 -4.60 -17.11
CA GLU A 154 0.19 -4.64 -15.77
C GLU A 154 1.71 -4.75 -15.89
N ILE A 155 2.44 -3.80 -15.31
CA ILE A 155 3.90 -3.85 -15.17
C ILE A 155 4.20 -4.18 -13.71
N GLY A 156 4.94 -5.27 -13.47
CA GLY A 156 5.17 -5.80 -12.13
C GLY A 156 4.05 -6.73 -11.69
N VAL A 157 3.99 -7.92 -12.29
CA VAL A 157 2.95 -8.92 -11.99
C VAL A 157 3.22 -9.63 -10.66
N SER A 158 4.50 -9.82 -10.30
CA SER A 158 4.92 -10.47 -9.06
C SER A 158 4.20 -11.82 -8.87
N ASN A 159 3.48 -11.99 -7.75
CA ASN A 159 2.74 -13.20 -7.45
C ASN A 159 1.37 -13.31 -8.15
N GLY A 160 0.96 -12.30 -8.92
CA GLY A 160 -0.28 -12.28 -9.68
C GLY A 160 -1.51 -11.80 -8.92
N GLU A 161 -1.35 -11.06 -7.82
CA GLU A 161 -2.47 -10.64 -6.94
C GLU A 161 -3.55 -9.83 -7.67
N ASN A 162 -3.13 -9.00 -8.63
CA ASN A 162 -4.03 -8.27 -9.52
C ASN A 162 -4.20 -9.03 -10.84
N PHE A 163 -3.08 -9.38 -11.50
CA PHE A 163 -3.07 -10.02 -12.81
C PHE A 163 -3.97 -11.25 -12.93
N VAL A 164 -4.07 -12.09 -11.90
CA VAL A 164 -4.89 -13.32 -11.97
C VAL A 164 -6.38 -13.01 -11.84
N GLU A 165 -6.74 -12.05 -11.00
CA GLU A 165 -8.13 -11.80 -10.59
C GLU A 165 -8.81 -10.68 -11.39
N ILE A 166 -8.06 -9.80 -12.05
CA ILE A 166 -8.64 -8.71 -12.86
C ILE A 166 -9.46 -9.28 -14.02
N GLU A 167 -10.69 -8.76 -14.14
CA GLU A 167 -11.63 -9.05 -15.21
C GLU A 167 -11.55 -7.95 -16.27
N ALA A 168 -10.81 -8.20 -17.35
CA ALA A 168 -10.80 -7.38 -18.55
C ALA A 168 -10.75 -8.27 -19.81
N PRO A 169 -11.28 -7.83 -20.97
CA PRO A 169 -11.31 -8.63 -22.19
C PRO A 169 -9.93 -9.04 -22.71
N PHE A 170 -8.92 -8.19 -22.57
CA PHE A 170 -7.54 -8.46 -22.98
C PHE A 170 -6.57 -7.98 -21.92
N VAL A 171 -5.73 -8.88 -21.42
CA VAL A 171 -4.82 -8.62 -20.29
C VAL A 171 -3.39 -8.93 -20.68
N ILE A 172 -2.49 -7.96 -20.46
CA ILE A 172 -1.06 -8.06 -20.69
C ILE A 172 -0.35 -7.88 -19.36
N GLY A 173 0.45 -8.84 -18.94
CA GLY A 173 1.33 -8.77 -17.77
C GLY A 173 2.78 -8.75 -18.21
N ILE A 174 3.60 -7.89 -17.61
CA ILE A 174 5.02 -7.72 -17.92
C ILE A 174 5.80 -7.78 -16.62
N ASP A 175 6.74 -8.71 -16.54
CA ASP A 175 7.58 -8.88 -15.35
C ASP A 175 8.84 -9.68 -15.72
N PRO A 176 10.05 -9.32 -15.25
CA PRO A 176 11.26 -10.07 -15.57
C PRO A 176 11.34 -11.46 -14.89
N ILE A 177 10.53 -11.71 -13.86
CA ILE A 177 10.56 -12.93 -13.06
C ILE A 177 9.78 -14.06 -13.76
N GLU A 178 10.13 -15.31 -13.50
CA GLU A 178 9.36 -16.44 -14.03
C GLU A 178 7.97 -16.48 -13.36
N PRO A 179 6.87 -16.66 -14.12
CA PRO A 179 5.55 -16.67 -13.52
C PRO A 179 5.35 -17.87 -12.61
N ASN A 180 4.76 -17.65 -11.44
CA ASN A 180 4.42 -18.71 -10.52
C ASN A 180 3.29 -19.61 -11.09
N LYS A 181 2.97 -20.70 -10.37
CA LYS A 181 1.95 -21.66 -10.82
C LYS A 181 0.57 -21.00 -11.06
N GLN A 182 0.16 -20.07 -10.20
CA GLN A 182 -1.14 -19.41 -10.30
C GLN A 182 -1.21 -18.50 -11.53
N VAL A 183 -0.17 -17.70 -11.76
CA VAL A 183 -0.05 -16.86 -12.97
C VAL A 183 -0.08 -17.73 -14.22
N LYS A 184 0.73 -18.80 -14.27
CA LYS A 184 0.75 -19.76 -15.39
C LYS A 184 -0.62 -20.38 -15.68
N GLN A 185 -1.37 -20.73 -14.64
CA GLN A 185 -2.72 -21.31 -14.76
C GLN A 185 -3.79 -20.30 -15.20
N SER A 186 -3.55 -19.00 -14.97
CA SER A 186 -4.48 -17.93 -15.38
C SER A 186 -4.37 -17.56 -16.87
N LEU A 187 -3.28 -17.95 -17.54
CA LEU A 187 -3.04 -17.58 -18.93
C LEU A 187 -4.10 -18.17 -19.87
N SER A 188 -4.44 -17.41 -20.90
CA SER A 188 -5.45 -17.79 -21.88
C SER A 188 -5.17 -17.12 -23.23
N GLU A 189 -6.02 -17.36 -24.22
CA GLU A 189 -5.98 -16.68 -25.53
C GLU A 189 -6.10 -15.15 -25.43
N ASN A 190 -6.54 -14.61 -24.29
CA ASN A 190 -6.71 -13.19 -24.04
C ASN A 190 -5.95 -12.68 -22.80
N ARG A 191 -5.15 -13.53 -22.13
CA ARG A 191 -4.34 -13.16 -20.96
C ARG A 191 -2.90 -13.63 -21.15
N PHE A 192 -2.01 -12.67 -21.35
CA PHE A 192 -0.63 -12.89 -21.74
C PHE A 192 0.32 -12.45 -20.65
N TYR A 193 1.40 -13.21 -20.46
CA TYR A 193 2.50 -12.86 -19.58
C TYR A 193 3.79 -12.79 -20.39
N PHE A 194 4.50 -11.67 -20.30
CA PHE A 194 5.78 -11.43 -20.94
C PHE A 194 6.86 -11.42 -19.87
N GLN A 195 7.70 -12.46 -19.86
CA GLN A 195 8.85 -12.56 -18.98
C GLN A 195 9.99 -11.64 -19.47
N LEU A 196 9.82 -10.33 -19.30
CA LEU A 196 10.70 -9.28 -19.81
C LEU A 196 10.75 -8.09 -18.86
N LYS A 197 11.82 -7.31 -18.93
CA LYS A 197 11.79 -5.94 -18.37
C LYS A 197 10.83 -5.07 -19.18
N SER A 198 10.18 -4.10 -18.54
CA SER A 198 9.23 -3.20 -19.19
C SER A 198 9.82 -2.46 -20.39
N ASP A 199 11.02 -1.90 -20.24
CA ASP A 199 11.73 -1.22 -21.34
C ASP A 199 11.95 -2.14 -22.56
N GLU A 200 12.31 -3.40 -22.33
CA GLU A 200 12.49 -4.40 -23.39
C GLU A 200 11.15 -4.77 -24.04
N PHE A 201 10.09 -4.90 -23.23
CA PHE A 201 8.74 -5.15 -23.73
C PHE A 201 8.31 -4.03 -24.69
N PHE A 202 8.38 -2.76 -24.26
CA PHE A 202 7.97 -1.62 -25.09
C PHE A 202 8.89 -1.39 -26.29
N LYS A 203 10.16 -1.82 -26.22
CA LYS A 203 11.07 -1.79 -27.37
C LYS A 203 10.67 -2.82 -28.43
N ASN A 204 10.36 -4.05 -28.02
CA ASN A 204 10.26 -5.20 -28.91
C ASN A 204 8.83 -5.57 -29.33
N ASN A 205 7.80 -5.09 -28.60
CA ASN A 205 6.40 -5.53 -28.78
C ASN A 205 5.47 -4.39 -29.21
N LYS A 206 6.00 -3.34 -29.85
CA LYS A 206 5.23 -2.16 -30.29
C LYS A 206 4.06 -2.51 -31.21
N ASN A 207 4.23 -3.56 -32.01
CA ASN A 207 3.23 -4.08 -32.94
C ASN A 207 1.93 -4.53 -32.26
N ILE A 208 1.97 -4.91 -30.97
CA ILE A 208 0.76 -5.17 -30.19
C ILE A 208 -0.14 -3.93 -30.23
N PHE A 209 0.46 -2.74 -30.06
CA PHE A 209 -0.25 -1.47 -29.92
C PHE A 209 -0.59 -0.76 -31.25
N GLU A 210 -0.29 -1.41 -32.38
CA GLU A 210 -0.77 -0.99 -33.70
C GLU A 210 -2.25 -1.36 -33.88
N LYS A 211 -2.68 -2.49 -33.31
CA LYS A 211 -4.04 -3.01 -33.43
C LYS A 211 -4.94 -2.70 -32.23
N ARG A 212 -4.34 -2.34 -31.10
CA ARG A 212 -5.06 -2.02 -29.86
C ARG A 212 -4.35 -0.88 -29.13
N LYS A 213 -5.06 -0.12 -28.30
CA LYS A 213 -4.43 0.85 -27.41
C LYS A 213 -4.44 0.31 -25.98
N ILE A 214 -3.63 0.91 -25.13
CA ILE A 214 -3.74 0.70 -23.69
C ILE A 214 -4.96 1.50 -23.25
N ASP A 215 -5.92 0.85 -22.60
CA ASP A 215 -7.09 1.52 -22.05
C ASP A 215 -6.86 1.82 -20.56
N LEU A 216 -6.28 0.85 -19.84
CA LEU A 216 -5.79 1.04 -18.49
C LEU A 216 -4.44 0.35 -18.30
N ALA A 217 -3.46 1.08 -17.76
CA ALA A 217 -2.20 0.50 -17.29
C ALA A 217 -2.11 0.57 -15.76
N PHE A 218 -1.71 -0.52 -15.13
CA PHE A 218 -1.29 -0.56 -13.74
C PHE A 218 0.24 -0.74 -13.67
N ILE A 219 0.92 0.13 -12.92
CA ILE A 219 2.39 0.17 -12.81
C ILE A 219 2.77 -0.06 -11.34
N ASP A 220 3.39 -1.20 -11.07
CA ASP A 220 3.85 -1.69 -9.76
C ASP A 220 5.15 -2.51 -9.94
N GLY A 221 6.02 -2.01 -10.82
CA GLY A 221 7.22 -2.69 -11.30
C GLY A 221 8.46 -2.42 -10.44
N ALA A 222 9.37 -1.58 -10.93
CA ALA A 222 10.52 -1.16 -10.15
C ALA A 222 10.16 0.04 -9.26
N HIS A 223 10.52 -0.02 -7.98
CA HIS A 223 10.18 1.01 -6.99
C HIS A 223 11.21 2.17 -7.02
N ASN A 224 11.73 2.47 -8.20
CA ASN A 224 12.67 3.56 -8.44
C ASN A 224 12.01 4.61 -9.33
N TYR A 225 12.07 5.86 -8.88
CA TYR A 225 11.54 7.03 -9.57
C TYR A 225 11.83 7.06 -11.07
N HIS A 226 13.08 6.86 -11.49
CA HIS A 226 13.43 6.99 -12.91
C HIS A 226 12.83 5.88 -13.77
N GLN A 227 12.76 4.65 -13.26
CA GLN A 227 12.13 3.56 -13.98
C GLN A 227 10.61 3.72 -14.01
N ALA A 228 10.00 4.07 -12.87
CA ALA A 228 8.56 4.32 -12.79
C ALA A 228 8.13 5.45 -13.74
N LEU A 229 8.90 6.53 -13.84
CA LEU A 229 8.67 7.61 -14.81
C LEU A 229 8.78 7.12 -16.27
N ARG A 230 9.78 6.29 -16.59
CA ARG A 230 9.90 5.69 -17.94
C ARG A 230 8.73 4.78 -18.27
N ASP A 231 8.27 3.99 -17.30
CA ASP A 231 7.11 3.10 -17.47
C ASP A 231 5.85 3.91 -17.78
N VAL A 232 5.61 5.01 -17.06
CA VAL A 232 4.51 5.94 -17.36
C VAL A 232 4.64 6.50 -18.79
N GLN A 233 5.82 7.00 -19.16
CA GLN A 233 6.06 7.58 -20.50
C GLN A 233 5.83 6.55 -21.60
N ASN A 234 6.30 5.32 -21.40
CA ASN A 234 6.08 4.20 -22.30
C ASN A 234 4.57 3.89 -22.44
N CYS A 235 3.84 3.83 -21.34
CA CYS A 235 2.39 3.64 -21.36
C CYS A 235 1.67 4.79 -22.09
N LEU A 236 2.02 6.05 -21.82
CA LEU A 236 1.40 7.25 -22.43
C LEU A 236 1.48 7.24 -23.97
N ASN A 237 2.56 6.71 -24.54
CA ASN A 237 2.75 6.57 -25.99
C ASN A 237 1.71 5.67 -26.66
N TYR A 238 1.15 4.70 -25.92
CA TYR A 238 0.18 3.73 -26.43
C TYR A 238 -1.19 3.85 -25.75
N LEU A 239 -1.34 4.75 -24.78
CA LEU A 239 -2.59 5.03 -24.08
C LEU A 239 -3.61 5.68 -25.02
N ARG A 240 -4.84 5.15 -25.04
CA ARG A 240 -5.96 5.78 -25.75
C ARG A 240 -6.27 7.17 -25.17
N PRO A 241 -6.99 8.05 -25.90
CA PRO A 241 -7.20 9.44 -25.47
C PRO A 241 -7.82 9.61 -24.06
N ASP A 242 -8.75 8.75 -23.69
CA ASP A 242 -9.47 8.72 -22.41
C ASP A 242 -8.95 7.60 -21.47
N GLY A 243 -7.80 7.01 -21.80
CA GLY A 243 -7.23 5.93 -21.01
C GLY A 243 -6.68 6.39 -19.67
N LEU A 244 -6.44 5.43 -18.79
CA LEU A 244 -6.00 5.65 -17.41
C LEU A 244 -4.66 4.95 -17.14
N ILE A 245 -3.76 5.61 -16.42
CA ILE A 245 -2.59 4.96 -15.81
C ILE A 245 -2.78 5.05 -14.30
N ILE A 246 -2.60 3.92 -13.61
CA ILE A 246 -2.63 3.80 -12.16
C ILE A 246 -1.24 3.33 -11.72
N MET A 247 -0.57 4.10 -10.90
CA MET A 247 0.73 3.77 -10.31
C MET A 247 0.55 3.38 -8.85
N HIS A 248 1.28 2.38 -8.39
CA HIS A 248 1.38 2.05 -6.96
C HIS A 248 2.45 2.90 -6.26
N ASP A 249 2.55 2.80 -4.93
CA ASP A 249 3.61 3.40 -4.11
C ASP A 249 3.80 4.93 -4.20
N CYS A 250 2.73 5.66 -4.51
CA CYS A 250 2.78 7.11 -4.73
C CYS A 250 2.63 7.95 -3.44
N ASN A 251 2.39 7.34 -2.27
CA ASN A 251 2.11 8.01 -0.99
C ASN A 251 2.77 7.24 0.18
N PRO A 252 4.11 7.21 0.27
CA PRO A 252 4.81 6.47 1.33
C PRO A 252 4.42 6.99 2.71
N ILE A 253 4.11 6.10 3.64
CA ILE A 253 3.66 6.43 5.00
C ILE A 253 4.79 6.60 6.03
N SER A 254 6.04 6.29 5.66
CA SER A 254 7.20 6.52 6.52
C SER A 254 8.50 6.65 5.72
N PRO A 255 9.55 7.29 6.27
CA PRO A 255 10.84 7.39 5.61
C PRO A 255 11.55 6.02 5.49
N ILE A 256 11.18 5.04 6.32
CA ILE A 256 11.76 3.70 6.25
C ILE A 256 11.27 2.98 4.99
N ILE A 257 9.98 3.04 4.68
CA ILE A 257 9.44 2.36 3.49
C ILE A 257 9.80 3.03 2.16
N GLU A 258 10.05 4.33 2.21
CA GLU A 258 10.50 5.13 1.07
C GLU A 258 11.96 4.86 0.67
N THR A 259 12.72 4.10 1.48
CA THR A 259 14.17 3.90 1.31
C THR A 259 14.58 3.77 -0.16
N PRO A 260 15.30 4.77 -0.72
CA PRO A 260 15.72 4.72 -2.10
C PRO A 260 16.69 3.56 -2.33
N ALA A 261 16.41 2.72 -3.32
CA ALA A 261 17.22 1.59 -3.73
C ALA A 261 16.90 1.19 -5.17
N THR A 262 17.77 0.38 -5.77
CA THR A 262 17.55 -0.12 -7.14
C THR A 262 16.69 -1.38 -7.15
N VAL A 263 16.85 -2.22 -6.12
CA VAL A 263 16.16 -3.51 -5.95
C VAL A 263 15.76 -3.74 -4.50
N TYR A 264 14.80 -4.63 -4.28
CA TYR A 264 14.23 -4.91 -2.96
C TYR A 264 15.28 -5.43 -1.97
N GLU A 265 16.25 -6.23 -2.43
CA GLU A 265 17.33 -6.77 -1.60
C GLU A 265 18.21 -5.66 -1.02
N GLU A 266 18.55 -4.66 -1.83
CA GLU A 266 19.34 -3.49 -1.40
C GLU A 266 18.55 -2.67 -0.37
N ALA A 267 17.26 -2.45 -0.59
CA ALA A 267 16.39 -1.78 0.38
C ALA A 267 16.35 -2.56 1.70
N CYS A 268 16.22 -3.89 1.64
CA CYS A 268 16.26 -4.77 2.80
C CYS A 268 17.57 -4.65 3.58
N GLU A 269 18.71 -4.58 2.90
CA GLU A 269 20.02 -4.42 3.55
C GLU A 269 20.14 -3.08 4.27
N LYS A 270 19.68 -1.99 3.64
CA LYS A 270 19.67 -0.65 4.25
C LYS A 270 18.81 -0.60 5.51
N VAL A 271 17.61 -1.19 5.49
CA VAL A 271 16.74 -1.19 6.69
C VAL A 271 17.28 -2.13 7.78
N LYS A 272 17.89 -3.27 7.41
CA LYS A 272 18.61 -4.14 8.37
C LYS A 272 19.71 -3.37 9.10
N ALA A 273 20.47 -2.54 8.39
CA ALA A 273 21.59 -1.78 8.96
C ALA A 273 21.15 -0.79 10.06
N ILE A 274 19.89 -0.36 10.07
CA ILE A 274 19.30 0.50 11.12
C ILE A 274 18.47 -0.30 12.15
N GLY A 275 18.62 -1.62 12.18
CA GLY A 275 17.97 -2.52 13.15
C GLY A 275 16.47 -2.69 12.89
N ILE A 276 16.05 -2.76 11.62
CA ILE A 276 14.69 -3.16 11.22
C ILE A 276 14.74 -4.56 10.65
N ASN A 277 13.81 -5.42 11.05
CA ASN A 277 13.61 -6.71 10.37
C ASN A 277 12.88 -6.43 9.05
N PRO A 278 13.48 -6.75 7.88
CA PRO A 278 12.84 -6.51 6.60
C PRO A 278 11.73 -7.53 6.28
N TYR A 279 11.47 -8.49 7.17
CA TYR A 279 10.32 -9.36 7.01
C TYR A 279 9.03 -8.56 7.26
N GLY A 280 8.15 -8.51 6.26
CA GLY A 280 6.97 -7.62 6.29
C GLY A 280 7.28 -6.16 5.98
N TYR A 281 8.49 -5.88 5.46
CA TYR A 281 8.86 -4.57 4.96
C TYR A 281 8.17 -4.28 3.63
N ALA A 282 7.24 -3.35 3.67
CA ALA A 282 6.54 -2.84 2.50
C ALA A 282 7.41 -1.78 1.85
N TRP A 283 8.30 -2.14 0.94
CA TRP A 283 9.14 -1.17 0.25
C TRP A 283 8.32 -0.42 -0.79
N THR A 284 8.32 0.91 -0.74
CA THR A 284 7.68 1.78 -1.76
C THR A 284 8.71 2.49 -2.63
N GLY A 285 9.95 2.56 -2.15
CA GLY A 285 11.02 3.35 -2.74
C GLY A 285 10.61 4.81 -2.94
N ASP A 286 11.21 5.47 -3.93
CA ASP A 286 11.03 6.89 -4.21
C ASP A 286 10.03 7.17 -5.35
N VAL A 287 9.12 6.23 -5.64
CA VAL A 287 8.14 6.29 -6.74
C VAL A 287 7.28 7.55 -6.71
N TRP A 288 6.94 8.05 -5.52
CA TRP A 288 6.18 9.29 -5.31
C TRP A 288 6.79 10.51 -6.03
N LYS A 289 8.11 10.54 -6.26
CA LYS A 289 8.78 11.59 -7.05
C LYS A 289 8.33 11.62 -8.50
N THR A 290 7.85 10.50 -9.04
CA THR A 290 7.24 10.42 -10.38
C THR A 290 6.01 11.32 -10.47
N ILE A 291 5.17 11.34 -9.43
CA ILE A 291 3.99 12.21 -9.38
C ILE A 291 4.39 13.69 -9.43
N LEU A 292 5.41 14.07 -8.65
CA LEU A 292 5.90 15.44 -8.63
C LEU A 292 6.55 15.85 -9.97
N ASN A 293 7.30 14.95 -10.60
CA ASN A 293 7.84 15.19 -11.94
C ASN A 293 6.71 15.47 -12.91
N ILE A 294 5.75 14.57 -13.04
CA ILE A 294 4.70 14.71 -14.04
C ILE A 294 3.89 15.99 -13.81
N ARG A 295 3.56 16.31 -12.56
CA ARG A 295 2.85 17.54 -12.21
C ARG A 295 3.65 18.82 -12.46
N SER A 296 4.98 18.73 -12.48
CA SER A 296 5.86 19.87 -12.78
C SER A 296 6.03 20.06 -14.29
N THR A 297 6.20 18.96 -15.03
CA THR A 297 6.68 18.96 -16.41
C THR A 297 5.57 18.82 -17.46
N HIS A 298 4.43 18.19 -17.14
CA HIS A 298 3.32 17.97 -18.07
C HIS A 298 2.13 18.89 -17.79
N LYS A 299 1.72 19.67 -18.80
CA LYS A 299 0.56 20.60 -18.72
C LYS A 299 -0.70 20.04 -19.37
N ASP A 300 -0.62 18.83 -19.90
CA ASP A 300 -1.66 18.09 -20.62
C ASP A 300 -2.09 16.80 -19.90
N LEU A 301 -1.58 16.58 -18.68
CA LEU A 301 -1.90 15.43 -17.85
C LEU A 301 -2.53 15.88 -16.52
N LYS A 302 -3.70 15.32 -16.19
CA LYS A 302 -4.28 15.43 -14.84
C LYS A 302 -3.69 14.30 -13.99
N VAL A 303 -3.13 14.67 -12.84
CA VAL A 303 -2.53 13.75 -11.89
C VAL A 303 -3.11 13.97 -10.50
N ILE A 304 -3.60 12.90 -9.89
CA ILE A 304 -4.00 12.83 -8.48
C ILE A 304 -3.34 11.61 -7.83
N THR A 305 -3.24 11.59 -6.52
CA THR A 305 -2.83 10.39 -5.77
C THR A 305 -3.94 10.01 -4.82
N LEU A 306 -4.48 8.79 -4.92
CA LEU A 306 -5.50 8.32 -3.99
C LEU A 306 -4.87 7.93 -2.66
N ASP A 307 -5.46 8.36 -1.55
CA ASP A 307 -5.01 8.00 -0.19
C ASP A 307 -5.47 6.60 0.23
N CYS A 308 -5.07 5.59 -0.56
CA CYS A 308 -5.30 4.18 -0.34
C CYS A 308 -4.06 3.35 -0.74
N ASP A 309 -3.82 2.24 -0.02
CA ASP A 309 -2.82 1.22 -0.37
C ASP A 309 -1.45 1.79 -0.78
N PHE A 310 -0.79 2.54 0.12
CA PHE A 310 0.50 3.23 -0.12
C PHE A 310 0.50 4.28 -1.24
N GLY A 311 -0.67 4.68 -1.72
CA GLY A 311 -0.86 5.73 -2.71
C GLY A 311 -1.04 5.20 -4.11
N LEU A 312 -2.20 5.46 -4.70
CA LEU A 312 -2.44 5.15 -6.11
C LEU A 312 -2.38 6.41 -6.96
N GLY A 313 -1.29 6.59 -7.70
CA GLY A 313 -1.12 7.69 -8.63
C GLY A 313 -2.01 7.51 -9.87
N ILE A 314 -3.02 8.35 -10.04
CA ILE A 314 -3.91 8.32 -11.20
C ILE A 314 -3.46 9.38 -12.20
N ILE A 315 -3.14 8.95 -13.41
CA ILE A 315 -2.65 9.80 -14.49
C ILE A 315 -3.56 9.61 -15.71
N LYS A 316 -4.08 10.72 -16.25
CA LYS A 316 -4.87 10.74 -17.48
C LYS A 316 -4.57 11.95 -18.35
N LYS A 317 -4.77 11.81 -19.66
CA LYS A 317 -4.67 12.91 -20.62
C LYS A 317 -5.83 13.88 -20.41
N ALA A 318 -5.55 15.04 -19.81
CA ALA A 318 -6.51 16.09 -19.51
C ALA A 318 -5.76 17.33 -19.00
N THR A 319 -6.36 18.51 -19.12
CA THR A 319 -5.82 19.71 -18.49
C THR A 319 -5.81 19.54 -16.96
N PRO A 320 -4.65 19.70 -16.28
CA PRO A 320 -4.58 19.64 -14.83
C PRO A 320 -5.24 20.86 -14.19
N GLU A 321 -5.83 20.66 -13.01
CA GLU A 321 -6.37 21.74 -12.17
C GLU A 321 -5.25 22.58 -11.53
N SER A 322 -4.11 21.94 -11.25
CA SER A 322 -2.92 22.58 -10.70
C SER A 322 -1.66 21.92 -11.22
N CYS A 323 -0.60 22.71 -11.34
CA CYS A 323 0.75 22.22 -11.62
C CYS A 323 1.69 22.60 -10.49
N LEU A 324 2.76 21.83 -10.37
CA LEU A 324 3.90 22.19 -9.55
C LEU A 324 4.94 22.95 -10.39
N ASN A 325 5.91 23.55 -9.71
CA ASN A 325 7.00 24.30 -10.34
C ASN A 325 8.36 23.91 -9.74
N TYR A 326 8.65 22.60 -9.74
CA TYR A 326 9.97 22.09 -9.38
C TYR A 326 10.77 21.75 -10.66
N SER A 327 12.07 22.01 -10.64
CA SER A 327 12.99 21.43 -11.61
C SER A 327 13.22 19.94 -11.33
N ILE A 328 13.76 19.21 -12.32
CA ILE A 328 14.10 17.78 -12.16
C ILE A 328 15.10 17.60 -11.02
N ASP A 329 16.15 18.42 -10.97
CA ASP A 329 17.17 18.39 -9.90
C ASP A 329 16.57 18.63 -8.51
N GLN A 330 15.60 19.55 -8.41
CA GLN A 330 14.90 19.79 -7.14
C GLN A 330 14.12 18.55 -6.71
N ILE A 331 13.41 17.89 -7.64
CA ILE A 331 12.63 16.68 -7.34
C ILE A 331 13.54 15.53 -6.89
N GLU A 332 14.68 15.35 -7.55
CA GLU A 332 15.65 14.32 -7.18
C GLU A 332 16.15 14.50 -5.74
N GLN A 333 16.35 15.74 -5.32
CA GLN A 333 16.84 16.09 -3.99
C GLN A 333 15.76 16.14 -2.90
N LEU A 334 14.48 16.14 -3.27
CA LEU A 334 13.39 16.17 -2.29
C LEU A 334 13.45 14.94 -1.38
N THR A 335 13.28 15.21 -0.08
CA THR A 335 13.31 14.22 1.00
C THR A 335 11.89 13.87 1.45
N TYR A 336 11.75 12.70 2.09
CA TYR A 336 10.49 12.32 2.73
C TYR A 336 9.98 13.38 3.72
N ASN A 337 10.87 14.04 4.47
CA ASN A 337 10.47 15.08 5.43
C ASN A 337 9.88 16.32 4.75
N GLU A 338 10.27 16.61 3.51
CA GLU A 338 9.67 17.68 2.71
C GLU A 338 8.34 17.22 2.12
N LEU A 339 8.26 15.98 1.64
CA LEU A 339 6.97 15.37 1.26
C LEU A 339 5.96 15.46 2.40
N GLU A 340 6.34 15.06 3.61
CA GLU A 340 5.43 14.99 4.75
C GLU A 340 4.83 16.35 5.13
N LYS A 341 5.59 17.44 4.97
CA LYS A 341 5.10 18.79 5.30
C LYS A 341 3.96 19.25 4.40
N ASP A 342 4.05 18.94 3.10
CA ASP A 342 3.15 19.47 2.08
C ASP A 342 2.47 18.36 1.25
N ARG A 343 2.38 17.14 1.80
CA ARG A 343 1.92 15.90 1.13
C ARG A 343 0.65 16.07 0.32
N VAL A 344 -0.37 16.69 0.92
CA VAL A 344 -1.66 16.91 0.27
C VAL A 344 -1.50 17.72 -1.01
N MET A 345 -0.73 18.81 -0.94
CA MET A 345 -0.46 19.68 -2.07
C MET A 345 0.46 19.01 -3.10
N LEU A 346 1.55 18.37 -2.66
CA LEU A 346 2.58 17.77 -3.52
C LEU A 346 2.10 16.52 -4.28
N LEU A 347 1.22 15.72 -3.68
CA LEU A 347 0.67 14.51 -4.30
C LEU A 347 -0.69 14.73 -4.96
N ASN A 348 -1.31 15.90 -4.73
CA ASN A 348 -2.73 16.13 -5.04
C ASN A 348 -3.57 15.02 -4.43
N LEU A 349 -3.37 14.85 -3.11
CA LEU A 349 -3.86 13.70 -2.37
C LEU A 349 -5.39 13.78 -2.33
N THR A 350 -6.03 12.75 -2.86
CA THR A 350 -7.47 12.69 -3.10
C THR A 350 -8.07 11.53 -2.31
N ASP A 351 -9.29 11.71 -1.81
CA ASP A 351 -10.00 10.61 -1.17
C ASP A 351 -10.36 9.54 -2.22
N PRO A 352 -10.03 8.27 -1.99
CA PRO A 352 -10.32 7.21 -2.95
C PRO A 352 -11.82 7.09 -3.28
N GLU A 353 -12.75 7.33 -2.35
CA GLU A 353 -14.18 7.26 -2.65
C GLU A 353 -14.64 8.45 -3.51
N GLU A 354 -14.09 9.64 -3.30
CA GLU A 354 -14.36 10.80 -4.17
C GLU A 354 -14.01 10.48 -5.63
N PHE A 355 -12.81 9.94 -5.87
CA PHE A 355 -12.41 9.50 -7.20
C PHE A 355 -13.34 8.42 -7.76
N LEU A 356 -13.60 7.38 -6.97
CA LEU A 356 -14.38 6.24 -7.41
C LEU A 356 -15.85 6.57 -7.68
N ASN A 357 -16.40 7.60 -7.04
CA ASN A 357 -17.75 8.12 -7.31
C ASN A 357 -17.78 9.07 -8.53
N SER A 358 -16.61 9.56 -8.98
CA SER A 358 -16.46 10.43 -10.15
C SER A 358 -16.18 9.69 -11.46
N LEU A 359 -15.85 8.39 -11.38
CA LEU A 359 -15.70 7.48 -12.51
C LEU A 359 -17.06 7.18 -13.15
#